data_AF-F2AS48-F1
#
_entry.id   AF-F2AS48-F1
#
_cell.length_a   1.000
_cell.length_b   1.000
_cell.length_c   1.000
_cell.angle_alpha   90.00
_cell.angle_beta   90.00
_cell.angle_gamma   90.00
#
_symmetry.space_group_name_H-M   'P 1'
#
loop_
_entity.id
_entity.type
_entity.pdbx_description
1 polymer ?
#
loop_
_entity_poly.entity_id
_entity_poly.type
_entity_poly.pdbx_seq_one_letter_code
_entity_poly.pdbx_strand_id
1 'polypeptide(L)'
;MDDEPEEIGIPEWVVTFGDMMSLLLTFFIMLVSLSEIKEEETYQALVDSMQQQFGYKRTLEALAPGDAKPRSMEFSVLSTTGRAKKKDTARGGVPEKAPIGEEHHVRIVRPGHMTAVGSVVFFEVGSDLLTPASQRILEQTAQQLRGKPQRIEVRGHVSAEYAARTVGTDEAMLLAIRRAAAVKRYLVSKQGIASDRFRVSSAEATEPITRNATITKFGNDSRVEVFLLDETVEDPKGTSDSDSNDQSPQA
;
A
#
# COMPACT_ATOMS: atom_id res chain seq x y z
N MET A 1 61.57 14.89 78.08
CA MET A 1 61.47 15.05 76.63
C MET A 1 60.46 14.02 76.24
N ASP A 2 59.24 14.47 76.04
CA ASP A 2 58.07 13.62 75.82
C ASP A 2 58.07 13.17 74.35
N ASP A 3 58.26 11.87 74.13
CA ASP A 3 58.04 11.22 72.84
C ASP A 3 56.54 10.85 72.77
N GLU A 4 55.74 11.70 72.12
CA GLU A 4 54.39 11.32 71.69
C GLU A 4 54.49 10.49 70.39
N PRO A 5 53.73 9.39 70.26
CA PRO A 5 53.76 8.57 69.05
C PRO A 5 53.17 9.33 67.86
N GLU A 6 53.92 9.42 66.75
CA GLU A 6 53.42 9.95 65.47
C GLU A 6 52.21 9.12 65.02
N GLU A 7 51.02 9.69 65.16
CA GLU A 7 49.79 9.13 64.61
C GLU A 7 49.93 9.08 63.09
N ILE A 8 49.97 7.86 62.53
CA ILE A 8 50.01 7.61 61.10
C ILE A 8 48.67 8.09 60.50
N GLY A 9 48.64 9.37 60.13
CA GLY A 9 47.51 10.02 59.48
C GLY A 9 47.37 9.58 58.03
N ILE A 10 46.17 9.15 57.64
CA ILE A 10 45.86 8.84 56.25
C ILE A 10 45.94 10.15 55.46
N PRO A 11 46.67 10.21 54.33
CA PRO A 11 46.78 11.44 53.55
C PRO A 11 45.41 11.95 53.08
N GLU A 12 45.16 13.25 53.21
CA GLU A 12 43.88 13.89 52.90
C GLU A 12 43.41 13.66 51.44
N TRP A 13 44.35 13.48 50.50
CA TRP A 13 44.03 13.16 49.11
C TRP A 13 43.40 11.76 48.92
N VAL A 14 43.66 10.83 49.84
CA VAL A 14 43.07 9.48 49.79
C VAL A 14 41.58 9.57 50.12
N VAL A 15 41.20 10.49 51.00
CA VAL A 15 39.80 10.73 51.39
C VAL A 15 39.03 11.33 50.22
N THR A 16 39.60 12.33 49.53
CA THR A 16 38.93 12.94 48.36
C THR A 16 38.86 11.99 47.16
N PHE A 17 39.87 11.14 46.96
CA PHE A 17 39.83 10.07 45.97
C PHE A 17 38.76 9.03 46.29
N GLY A 18 38.64 8.62 47.56
CA GLY A 18 37.60 7.71 48.03
C GLY A 18 36.18 8.27 47.86
N ASP A 19 36.01 9.57 48.09
CA ASP A 19 34.73 10.27 47.90
C ASP A 19 34.32 10.31 46.41
N MET A 20 35.24 10.69 45.51
CA MET A 20 34.97 10.69 44.06
C MET A 20 34.63 9.29 43.52
N MET A 21 35.32 8.25 44.00
CA MET A 21 35.03 6.86 43.62
C MET A 21 33.67 6.39 44.15
N SER A 22 33.27 6.83 45.34
CA SER A 22 31.96 6.51 45.93
C SER A 22 30.81 7.24 45.22
N LEU A 23 31.02 8.50 44.81
CA LEU A 23 30.08 9.24 43.95
C LEU A 23 29.91 8.57 42.58
N LEU A 24 30.99 8.07 41.99
CA LEU A 24 30.94 7.33 40.73
C LEU A 24 30.15 6.01 40.89
N LEU A 25 30.42 5.25 41.95
CA LEU A 25 29.72 4.00 42.24
C LEU A 25 28.23 4.21 42.48
N THR A 26 27.87 5.18 43.33
CA THR A 26 26.48 5.51 43.62
C THR A 26 25.75 6.04 42.37
N PHE A 27 26.44 6.80 41.50
CA PHE A 27 25.92 7.22 40.20
C PHE A 27 25.59 6.03 39.28
N PHE A 28 26.50 5.05 39.16
CA PHE A 28 26.24 3.85 38.35
C PHE A 28 25.12 2.97 38.92
N ILE A 29 25.01 2.85 40.25
CA ILE A 29 23.90 2.13 40.90
C ILE A 29 22.57 2.84 40.60
N MET A 30 22.54 4.18 40.62
CA MET A 30 21.36 4.95 40.24
C MET A 30 20.99 4.76 38.76
N LEU A 31 21.98 4.77 37.84
CA LEU A 31 21.73 4.48 36.43
C LEU A 31 21.17 3.07 36.21
N VAL A 32 21.72 2.06 36.89
CA VAL A 32 21.22 0.68 36.83
C VAL A 32 19.79 0.59 37.37
N SER A 33 19.47 1.31 38.45
CA SER A 33 18.11 1.32 39.03
C SER A 33 17.05 1.94 38.10
N LEU A 34 17.44 2.87 37.22
CA LEU A 34 16.55 3.47 36.22
C LEU A 34 16.48 2.66 34.92
N SER A 35 17.36 1.68 34.74
CA SER A 35 17.47 0.91 33.49
C SER A 35 16.49 -0.27 33.38
N GLU A 36 15.74 -0.60 34.44
CA GLU A 36 14.85 -1.77 34.42
C GLU A 36 13.37 -1.45 34.30
N ILE A 37 12.95 -0.17 34.24
CA ILE A 37 11.53 0.16 34.36
C ILE A 37 11.09 1.01 33.18
N LYS A 38 10.76 0.32 32.07
CA LYS A 38 9.64 0.63 31.16
C LYS A 38 9.61 -0.21 29.88
N GLU A 39 10.45 -1.23 29.74
CA GLU A 39 10.35 -2.05 28.53
C GLU A 39 9.04 -2.83 28.50
N GLU A 40 8.57 -3.45 29.58
CA GLU A 40 7.43 -4.36 29.46
C GLU A 40 6.10 -3.66 29.11
N GLU A 41 5.74 -2.56 29.78
CA GLU A 41 4.51 -1.81 29.45
C GLU A 41 4.61 -1.09 28.10
N THR A 42 5.77 -0.49 27.79
CA THR A 42 5.96 0.21 26.52
C THR A 42 6.01 -0.78 25.38
N TYR A 43 6.64 -1.94 25.56
CA TYR A 43 6.71 -3.05 24.60
C TYR A 43 5.35 -3.70 24.42
N GLN A 44 4.59 -3.95 25.49
CA GLN A 44 3.21 -4.42 25.38
C GLN A 44 2.36 -3.39 24.63
N ALA A 45 2.45 -2.09 24.93
CA ALA A 45 1.72 -1.07 24.19
C ALA A 45 2.17 -0.95 22.71
N LEU A 46 3.46 -1.13 22.43
CA LEU A 46 4.01 -1.15 21.07
C LEU A 46 3.49 -2.37 20.30
N VAL A 47 3.55 -3.54 20.92
CA VAL A 47 3.05 -4.80 20.37
C VAL A 47 1.53 -4.71 20.17
N ASP A 48 0.78 -4.15 21.12
CA ASP A 48 -0.68 -4.03 21.02
C ASP A 48 -1.06 -3.04 19.90
N SER A 49 -0.34 -1.91 19.76
CA SER A 49 -0.54 -0.98 18.65
C SER A 49 -0.16 -1.58 17.28
N MET A 50 0.91 -2.38 17.21
CA MET A 50 1.31 -3.11 16.00
C MET A 50 0.32 -4.24 15.68
N GLN A 51 -0.17 -4.98 16.67
CA GLN A 51 -1.23 -5.98 16.50
C GLN A 51 -2.52 -5.33 16.01
N GLN A 52 -2.85 -4.14 16.51
CA GLN A 52 -4.04 -3.39 16.14
C GLN A 52 -3.96 -2.83 14.70
N GLN A 53 -2.76 -2.50 14.21
CA GLN A 53 -2.55 -2.03 12.83
C GLN A 53 -2.28 -3.16 11.82
N PHE A 54 -1.62 -4.25 12.20
CA PHE A 54 -1.12 -5.29 11.27
C PHE A 54 -1.72 -6.69 11.47
N GLY A 55 -2.44 -6.94 12.57
CA GLY A 55 -3.08 -8.22 12.89
C GLY A 55 -2.13 -9.30 13.44
N TYR A 56 -2.70 -10.29 14.15
CA TYR A 56 -2.00 -11.30 14.98
C TYR A 56 -0.98 -12.20 14.25
N LYS A 57 -1.00 -12.24 12.91
CA LYS A 57 -0.11 -13.11 12.11
C LYS A 57 1.27 -12.49 11.84
N ARG A 58 1.40 -11.16 11.78
CA ARG A 58 2.68 -10.48 11.52
C ARG A 58 3.53 -10.26 12.77
N THR A 59 2.92 -10.31 13.95
CA THR A 59 3.61 -9.99 15.20
C THR A 59 4.46 -11.14 15.74
N LEU A 60 4.15 -12.39 15.40
CA LEU A 60 4.97 -13.55 15.81
C LEU A 60 6.28 -13.67 15.02
N GLU A 61 6.29 -13.21 13.76
CA GLU A 61 7.49 -13.14 12.90
C GLU A 61 8.43 -11.97 13.27
N ALA A 62 7.87 -10.87 13.78
CA ALA A 62 8.63 -9.68 14.17
C ALA A 62 9.32 -9.79 15.54
N LEU A 63 9.02 -10.84 16.32
CA LEU A 63 9.52 -11.03 17.69
C LEU A 63 10.65 -12.07 17.81
N ALA A 64 11.11 -12.69 16.71
CA ALA A 64 12.21 -13.64 16.75
C ALA A 64 13.57 -12.92 16.89
N PRO A 65 14.36 -13.18 17.95
CA PRO A 65 15.68 -12.58 18.08
C PRO A 65 16.65 -13.27 17.11
N GLY A 66 17.07 -12.55 16.08
CA GLY A 66 18.06 -13.02 15.10
C GLY A 66 18.23 -12.01 13.96
N ASP A 67 19.42 -11.97 13.37
CA ASP A 67 19.83 -11.02 12.32
C ASP A 67 19.19 -11.32 10.94
N ALA A 68 18.01 -11.92 10.94
CA ALA A 68 17.24 -12.23 9.76
C ALA A 68 16.49 -10.96 9.31
N LYS A 69 17.17 -10.12 8.53
CA LYS A 69 16.47 -9.09 7.74
C LYS A 69 15.43 -9.81 6.86
N PRO A 70 14.12 -9.55 7.00
CA PRO A 70 13.13 -10.13 6.12
C PRO A 70 13.37 -9.62 4.71
N ARG A 71 14.07 -10.42 3.91
CA ARG A 71 14.35 -10.15 2.50
C ARG A 71 13.22 -10.73 1.66
N SER A 72 12.08 -10.07 1.70
CA SER A 72 11.13 -9.96 0.58
C SER A 72 9.89 -9.26 1.11
N MET A 73 9.58 -8.11 0.52
CA MET A 73 8.23 -7.59 0.54
C MET A 73 7.38 -8.46 -0.38
N GLU A 74 7.10 -9.71 0.02
CA GLU A 74 5.89 -10.38 -0.43
C GLU A 74 4.76 -9.88 0.47
N PHE A 75 3.96 -8.97 -0.08
CA PHE A 75 2.70 -8.58 0.52
C PHE A 75 1.72 -9.76 0.34
N SER A 76 1.89 -10.79 1.15
CA SER A 76 0.93 -11.90 1.23
C SER A 76 -0.17 -11.52 2.23
N VAL A 77 -1.34 -11.22 1.66
CA VAL A 77 -2.66 -11.49 2.21
C VAL A 77 -3.06 -10.83 3.55
N LEU A 78 -3.88 -9.78 3.45
CA LEU A 78 -5.05 -9.61 4.32
C LEU A 78 -6.32 -9.55 3.46
N SER A 79 -6.61 -10.63 2.75
CA SER A 79 -7.99 -10.96 2.43
C SER A 79 -8.65 -11.53 3.70
N THR A 80 -9.84 -11.02 4.03
CA THR A 80 -10.89 -11.61 4.92
C THR A 80 -11.01 -11.26 6.40
N THR A 81 -10.28 -10.30 6.98
CA THR A 81 -10.57 -9.84 8.38
C THR A 81 -10.76 -8.34 8.54
N GLY A 82 -11.41 -7.72 7.56
CA GLY A 82 -11.91 -6.34 7.63
C GLY A 82 -13.30 -6.22 8.26
N ARG A 83 -13.73 -7.14 9.14
CA ARG A 83 -14.78 -6.83 10.13
C ARG A 83 -14.16 -5.94 11.20
N ALA A 84 -13.75 -4.73 10.79
CA ALA A 84 -13.40 -3.67 11.72
C ALA A 84 -14.63 -3.45 12.59
N LYS A 85 -14.50 -3.80 13.88
CA LYS A 85 -15.47 -3.48 14.91
C LYS A 85 -15.95 -2.05 14.66
N LYS A 86 -17.22 -1.93 14.31
CA LYS A 86 -17.99 -0.69 14.30
C LYS A 86 -17.74 -0.01 15.65
N LYS A 87 -16.79 0.93 15.73
CA LYS A 87 -16.77 1.89 16.82
C LYS A 87 -18.00 2.74 16.55
N ASP A 88 -19.04 2.49 17.32
CA ASP A 88 -20.37 3.04 17.15
C ASP A 88 -20.31 4.56 17.35
N THR A 89 -19.97 5.29 16.29
CA THR A 89 -20.00 6.76 16.23
C THR A 89 -21.43 7.29 16.21
N ALA A 90 -22.44 6.42 16.23
CA ALA A 90 -23.86 6.78 16.24
C ALA A 90 -24.36 7.35 17.58
N ARG A 91 -23.52 7.43 18.62
CA ARG A 91 -23.91 7.97 19.95
C ARG A 91 -23.18 9.24 20.36
N GLY A 92 -22.36 9.82 19.49
CA GLY A 92 -21.55 11.01 19.77
C GLY A 92 -21.89 12.20 18.88
N GLY A 93 -23.17 12.57 18.79
CA GLY A 93 -23.61 13.75 18.06
C GLY A 93 -25.09 13.99 18.33
N VAL A 94 -25.48 15.26 18.52
CA VAL A 94 -26.89 15.64 18.46
C VAL A 94 -27.40 15.18 17.08
N PRO A 95 -28.52 14.44 16.98
CA PRO A 95 -29.07 14.00 15.69
C PRO A 95 -29.66 15.21 14.97
N GLU A 96 -28.81 16.11 14.51
CA GLU A 96 -29.20 17.16 13.59
C GLU A 96 -29.18 16.56 12.19
N LYS A 97 -30.37 16.49 11.59
CA LYS A 97 -30.54 16.07 10.22
C LYS A 97 -29.82 17.11 9.36
N ALA A 98 -28.76 16.70 8.66
CA ALA A 98 -28.06 17.60 7.74
C ALA A 98 -29.09 18.26 6.81
N PRO A 99 -29.01 19.58 6.56
CA PRO A 99 -29.94 20.25 5.67
C PRO A 99 -29.85 19.59 4.29
N ILE A 100 -30.97 19.00 3.87
CA ILE A 100 -31.12 18.38 2.57
C ILE A 100 -31.31 19.54 1.59
N GLY A 101 -30.27 19.87 0.84
CA GLY A 101 -30.42 20.72 -0.34
C GLY A 101 -31.26 20.01 -1.39
N GLU A 102 -31.99 20.77 -2.21
CA GLU A 102 -32.89 20.24 -3.25
C GLU A 102 -32.14 19.47 -4.36
N GLU A 103 -30.81 19.54 -4.42
CA GLU A 103 -29.96 18.75 -5.31
C GLU A 103 -29.18 17.65 -4.58
N HIS A 104 -29.63 16.41 -4.73
CA HIS A 104 -28.88 15.22 -4.34
C HIS A 104 -27.87 14.80 -5.43
N HIS A 105 -26.90 15.64 -5.76
CA HIS A 105 -25.79 15.27 -6.67
C HIS A 105 -24.47 14.95 -5.93
N VAL A 106 -24.53 14.49 -4.68
CA VAL A 106 -23.32 14.03 -3.99
C VAL A 106 -23.10 12.56 -4.32
N ARG A 107 -22.46 12.29 -5.45
CA ARG A 107 -21.95 10.95 -5.79
C ARG A 107 -20.65 10.71 -5.03
N ILE A 108 -20.70 9.93 -3.95
CA ILE A 108 -19.49 9.41 -3.32
C ILE A 108 -18.87 8.39 -4.28
N VAL A 109 -17.97 8.86 -5.14
CA VAL A 109 -17.09 7.97 -5.90
C VAL A 109 -16.11 7.40 -4.91
N ARG A 110 -16.31 6.15 -4.47
CA ARG A 110 -15.25 5.42 -3.76
C ARG A 110 -14.22 5.05 -4.82
N PRO A 111 -12.99 5.60 -4.80
CA PRO A 111 -11.94 5.09 -5.67
C PRO A 111 -11.74 3.61 -5.29
N GLY A 112 -12.07 2.71 -6.21
CA GLY A 112 -11.90 1.27 -5.99
C GLY A 112 -10.47 1.00 -5.54
N HIS A 113 -10.31 0.34 -4.39
CA HIS A 113 -8.99 -0.08 -3.95
C HIS A 113 -8.49 -1.14 -4.93
N MET A 114 -7.25 -1.00 -5.38
CA MET A 114 -6.66 -1.92 -6.35
C MET A 114 -6.26 -3.20 -5.59
N THR A 115 -7.04 -4.26 -5.73
CA THR A 115 -6.63 -5.59 -5.27
C THR A 115 -5.75 -6.19 -6.36
N ALA A 116 -4.45 -6.25 -6.09
CA ALA A 116 -3.45 -6.73 -7.03
C ALA A 116 -3.59 -8.23 -7.32
N VAL A 117 -4.53 -8.60 -8.19
CA VAL A 117 -4.39 -9.77 -9.06
C VAL A 117 -3.54 -9.32 -10.25
N GLY A 118 -2.32 -8.88 -9.95
CA GLY A 118 -1.46 -8.08 -10.82
C GLY A 118 -0.72 -8.94 -11.84
N SER A 119 -1.41 -9.40 -12.88
CA SER A 119 -0.72 -9.99 -14.02
C SER A 119 -0.11 -8.89 -14.88
N VAL A 120 1.18 -9.02 -15.18
CA VAL A 120 1.92 -8.10 -16.04
C VAL A 120 2.18 -8.77 -17.39
N VAL A 121 1.86 -8.06 -18.47
CA VAL A 121 2.04 -8.52 -19.84
C VAL A 121 3.02 -7.62 -20.56
N PHE A 122 4.13 -8.17 -21.02
CA PHE A 122 5.16 -7.42 -21.74
C PHE A 122 4.90 -7.36 -23.25
N PHE A 123 5.38 -6.27 -23.86
CA PHE A 123 5.30 -5.96 -25.28
C PHE A 123 6.68 -5.58 -25.81
N GLU A 124 6.89 -5.78 -27.11
CA GLU A 124 8.03 -5.19 -27.82
C GLU A 124 7.92 -3.66 -27.84
N VAL A 125 9.06 -2.96 -27.77
CA VAL A 125 9.10 -1.49 -27.74
C VAL A 125 8.47 -0.93 -29.02
N GLY A 126 7.52 0.00 -28.87
CA GLY A 126 6.77 0.59 -29.99
C GLY A 126 5.67 -0.28 -30.60
N SER A 127 5.49 -1.53 -30.14
CA SER A 127 4.46 -2.45 -30.63
C SER A 127 3.32 -2.62 -29.65
N ASP A 128 2.11 -2.83 -30.17
CA ASP A 128 0.88 -3.21 -29.44
C ASP A 128 0.42 -4.65 -29.75
N LEU A 129 1.27 -5.43 -30.42
CA LEU A 129 0.98 -6.81 -30.80
C LEU A 129 1.26 -7.78 -29.65
N LEU A 130 0.31 -8.67 -29.39
CA LEU A 130 0.44 -9.72 -28.37
C LEU A 130 1.26 -10.90 -28.89
N THR A 131 2.38 -11.18 -28.23
CA THR A 131 3.19 -12.37 -28.52
C THR A 131 2.50 -13.66 -28.05
N PRO A 132 2.85 -14.85 -28.59
CA PRO A 132 2.32 -16.12 -28.08
C PRO A 132 2.61 -16.36 -26.60
N ALA A 133 3.73 -15.85 -26.07
CA ALA A 133 4.06 -15.90 -24.65
C ALA A 133 3.09 -15.03 -23.83
N SER A 134 2.86 -13.79 -24.26
CA SER A 134 1.90 -12.86 -23.65
C SER A 134 0.48 -13.44 -23.62
N GLN A 135 0.08 -14.16 -24.68
CA GLN A 135 -1.23 -14.81 -24.76
C GLN A 135 -1.41 -15.93 -23.71
N ARG A 136 -0.37 -16.74 -23.44
CA ARG A 136 -0.42 -17.77 -22.37
C ARG A 136 -0.58 -17.16 -20.98
N ILE A 137 0.09 -16.04 -20.72
CA ILE A 137 -0.06 -15.30 -19.45
C ILE A 137 -1.51 -14.78 -19.31
N LEU A 138 -2.08 -14.24 -20.39
CA LEU A 138 -3.47 -13.77 -20.40
C LEU A 138 -4.48 -14.91 -20.20
N GLU A 139 -4.19 -16.11 -20.68
CA GLU A 139 -5.03 -17.28 -20.44
C GLU A 139 -5.05 -17.69 -18.95
N GLN A 140 -3.89 -17.73 -18.30
CA GLN A 140 -3.80 -17.97 -16.85
C GLN A 140 -4.49 -16.88 -16.04
N THR A 141 -4.30 -15.61 -16.46
CA THR A 141 -4.97 -14.46 -15.84
C THR A 141 -6.48 -14.58 -15.98
N ALA A 142 -6.98 -15.00 -17.14
CA ALA A 142 -8.42 -15.17 -17.35
C ALA A 142 -9.03 -16.21 -16.42
N GLN A 143 -8.32 -17.29 -16.09
CA GLN A 143 -8.79 -18.27 -15.12
C GLN A 143 -9.03 -17.65 -13.74
N GLN A 144 -8.18 -16.72 -13.32
CA GLN A 144 -8.32 -16.00 -12.05
C GLN A 144 -9.44 -14.95 -12.08
N LEU A 145 -9.73 -14.37 -13.24
CA LEU A 145 -10.72 -13.31 -13.42
C LEU A 145 -12.16 -13.84 -13.63
N ARG A 146 -12.32 -15.07 -14.11
CA ARG A 146 -13.64 -15.69 -14.35
C ARG A 146 -14.42 -15.88 -13.05
N GLY A 147 -15.74 -15.72 -13.14
CA GLY A 147 -16.67 -15.90 -12.01
C GLY A 147 -16.64 -14.80 -10.95
N LYS A 148 -15.75 -13.81 -11.07
CA LYS A 148 -15.64 -12.68 -10.15
C LYS A 148 -16.48 -11.48 -10.63
N PRO A 149 -17.28 -10.81 -9.78
CA PRO A 149 -18.10 -9.64 -10.18
C PRO A 149 -17.34 -8.31 -10.23
N GLN A 150 -16.09 -8.29 -9.75
CA GLN A 150 -15.25 -7.09 -9.66
C GLN A 150 -14.92 -6.48 -11.03
N ARG A 151 -14.77 -5.15 -11.09
CA ARG A 151 -14.21 -4.44 -12.25
C ARG A 151 -12.73 -4.75 -12.40
N ILE A 152 -12.26 -4.62 -13.64
CA ILE A 152 -10.89 -4.92 -14.05
C ILE A 152 -10.31 -3.65 -14.65
N GLU A 153 -9.21 -3.16 -14.09
CA GLU A 153 -8.45 -2.06 -14.71
C GLU A 153 -7.30 -2.63 -15.53
N VAL A 154 -7.20 -2.21 -16.79
CA VAL A 154 -6.11 -2.57 -17.70
C VAL A 154 -5.33 -1.29 -17.98
N ARG A 155 -4.14 -1.22 -17.42
CA ARG A 155 -3.27 -0.04 -17.49
C ARG A 155 -2.13 -0.27 -18.45
N GLY A 156 -2.00 0.57 -19.46
CA GLY A 156 -0.91 0.51 -20.43
C GLY A 156 0.26 1.41 -20.06
N HIS A 157 1.47 0.92 -20.30
CA HIS A 157 2.72 1.66 -20.13
C HIS A 157 3.56 1.64 -21.42
N VAL A 158 4.45 2.60 -21.55
CA VAL A 158 5.49 2.66 -22.58
C VAL A 158 6.87 2.80 -21.94
N SER A 159 7.90 2.35 -22.65
CA SER A 159 9.27 2.56 -22.17
C SER A 159 9.63 4.04 -22.16
N ALA A 160 10.49 4.44 -21.22
CA ALA A 160 11.04 5.79 -21.17
C ALA A 160 11.73 6.19 -22.48
N GLU A 161 12.38 5.22 -23.15
CA GLU A 161 13.01 5.43 -24.46
C GLU A 161 11.99 5.80 -25.56
N TYR A 162 10.83 5.14 -25.59
CA TYR A 162 9.78 5.48 -26.54
C TYR A 162 9.18 6.85 -26.23
N ALA A 163 8.87 7.11 -24.96
CA ALA A 163 8.34 8.40 -24.54
C ALA A 163 9.30 9.56 -24.84
N ALA A 164 10.61 9.36 -24.68
CA ALA A 164 11.63 10.35 -24.99
C ALA A 164 11.70 10.70 -26.50
N ARG A 165 11.32 9.77 -27.38
CA ARG A 165 11.25 10.04 -28.83
C ARG A 165 9.97 10.74 -29.25
N THR A 166 8.91 10.62 -28.48
CA THR A 166 7.58 11.16 -28.78
C THR A 166 7.21 12.32 -27.87
N VAL A 167 8.21 13.05 -27.36
CA VAL A 167 7.97 14.20 -26.47
C VAL A 167 7.20 15.29 -27.23
N GLY A 168 6.14 15.80 -26.61
CA GLY A 168 5.29 16.83 -27.22
C GLY A 168 4.24 16.29 -28.20
N THR A 169 4.09 14.97 -28.30
CA THR A 169 3.02 14.32 -29.07
C THR A 169 2.20 13.38 -28.18
N ASP A 170 1.01 13.01 -28.65
CA ASP A 170 0.12 12.07 -27.94
C ASP A 170 0.48 10.60 -28.21
N GLU A 171 1.56 10.31 -28.95
CA GLU A 171 1.86 8.96 -29.42
C GLU A 171 2.16 7.97 -28.29
N ALA A 172 2.86 8.41 -27.23
CA ALA A 172 3.12 7.60 -26.04
C ALA A 172 1.82 7.20 -25.33
N MET A 173 0.94 8.18 -25.10
CA MET A 173 -0.38 7.96 -24.51
C MET A 173 -1.22 7.01 -25.38
N LEU A 174 -1.29 7.27 -26.69
CA LEU A 174 -2.05 6.44 -27.62
C LEU A 174 -1.51 5.02 -27.71
N LEU A 175 -0.18 4.83 -27.69
CA LEU A 175 0.41 3.49 -27.70
C LEU A 175 0.08 2.71 -26.41
N ALA A 176 0.17 3.35 -25.24
CA ALA A 176 -0.24 2.74 -23.98
C ALA A 176 -1.73 2.31 -24.01
N ILE A 177 -2.63 3.19 -24.49
CA ILE A 177 -4.05 2.88 -24.67
C ILE A 177 -4.25 1.71 -25.64
N ARG A 178 -3.56 1.71 -26.79
CA ARG A 178 -3.65 0.64 -27.80
C ARG A 178 -3.25 -0.72 -27.22
N ARG A 179 -2.16 -0.77 -26.44
CA ARG A 179 -1.72 -1.99 -25.74
C ARG A 179 -2.76 -2.49 -24.74
N ALA A 180 -3.28 -1.61 -23.90
CA ALA A 180 -4.32 -1.96 -22.94
C ALA A 180 -5.61 -2.43 -23.65
N ALA A 181 -5.98 -1.79 -24.75
CA ALA A 181 -7.10 -2.21 -25.60
C ALA A 181 -6.86 -3.57 -26.27
N ALA A 182 -5.64 -3.89 -26.68
CA ALA A 182 -5.29 -5.20 -27.22
C ALA A 182 -5.47 -6.31 -26.17
N VAL A 183 -5.02 -6.07 -24.94
CA VAL A 183 -5.23 -6.99 -23.80
C VAL A 183 -6.71 -7.16 -23.50
N LYS A 184 -7.47 -6.07 -23.35
CA LYS A 184 -8.93 -6.11 -23.14
C LYS A 184 -9.61 -6.93 -24.24
N ARG A 185 -9.32 -6.62 -25.50
CA ARG A 185 -9.90 -7.30 -26.66
C ARG A 185 -9.59 -8.80 -26.67
N TYR A 186 -8.37 -9.19 -26.30
CA TYR A 186 -8.00 -10.61 -26.18
C TYR A 186 -8.82 -11.30 -25.07
N LEU A 187 -8.89 -10.71 -23.88
CA LEU A 187 -9.65 -11.26 -22.74
C LEU A 187 -11.16 -11.35 -23.00
N VAL A 188 -11.74 -10.38 -23.72
CA VAL A 188 -13.15 -10.42 -24.11
C VAL A 188 -13.39 -11.47 -25.21
N SER A 189 -12.66 -11.38 -26.33
CA SER A 189 -12.95 -12.20 -27.51
C SER A 189 -12.51 -13.66 -27.42
N LYS A 190 -11.39 -13.95 -26.74
CA LYS A 190 -10.83 -15.30 -26.63
C LYS A 190 -11.17 -15.98 -25.31
N GLN A 191 -11.29 -15.22 -24.23
CA GLN A 191 -11.46 -15.77 -22.88
C GLN A 191 -12.88 -15.60 -22.31
N GLY A 192 -13.75 -14.86 -23.00
CA GLY A 192 -15.17 -14.71 -22.65
C GLY A 192 -15.45 -13.84 -21.43
N ILE A 193 -14.53 -12.94 -21.07
CA ILE A 193 -14.75 -12.02 -19.94
C ILE A 193 -15.69 -10.89 -20.39
N ALA A 194 -16.69 -10.56 -19.57
CA ALA A 194 -17.66 -9.51 -19.87
C ALA A 194 -16.98 -8.14 -20.08
N SER A 195 -17.35 -7.44 -21.16
CA SER A 195 -16.67 -6.22 -21.61
C SER A 195 -16.92 -5.01 -20.69
N ASP A 196 -18.07 -4.99 -20.02
CA ASP A 196 -18.51 -3.98 -19.06
C ASP A 196 -17.70 -3.97 -17.76
N ARG A 197 -16.98 -5.06 -17.46
CA ARG A 197 -16.06 -5.13 -16.34
C ARG A 197 -14.79 -4.30 -16.54
N PHE A 198 -14.43 -3.95 -17.77
CA PHE A 198 -13.11 -3.40 -18.07
C PHE A 198 -13.05 -1.87 -18.10
N ARG A 199 -12.13 -1.32 -17.32
CA ARG A 199 -11.61 0.04 -17.43
C ARG A 199 -10.25 0.02 -18.12
N VAL A 200 -10.02 0.94 -19.06
CA VAL A 200 -8.72 1.11 -19.73
C VAL A 200 -8.10 2.42 -19.25
N SER A 201 -6.85 2.36 -18.81
CA SER A 201 -6.07 3.52 -18.38
C SER A 201 -4.70 3.56 -19.07
N SER A 202 -4.12 4.75 -19.16
CA SER A 202 -2.78 5.00 -19.68
C SER A 202 -1.93 5.59 -18.58
N ALA A 203 -0.75 5.02 -18.36
CA ALA A 203 0.26 5.55 -17.46
C ALA A 203 1.53 5.99 -18.20
N GLU A 204 1.55 5.88 -19.55
CA GLU A 204 2.69 6.30 -20.37
C GLU A 204 4.03 5.79 -19.80
N ALA A 205 5.01 6.68 -19.60
CA ALA A 205 6.28 6.41 -18.93
C ALA A 205 6.36 6.99 -17.50
N THR A 206 5.23 7.40 -16.92
CA THR A 206 5.22 8.11 -15.62
C THR A 206 5.30 7.16 -14.42
N GLU A 207 5.00 5.87 -14.62
CA GLU A 207 5.05 4.82 -13.60
C GLU A 207 6.07 3.71 -13.96
N PRO A 208 7.39 3.98 -13.90
CA PRO A 208 8.42 2.98 -14.22
C PRO A 208 8.54 1.91 -13.13
N ILE A 209 8.81 0.64 -13.50
CA ILE A 209 9.06 -0.44 -12.51
C ILE A 209 10.37 -0.19 -11.76
N THR A 210 11.39 0.29 -12.46
CA THR A 210 12.74 0.42 -11.93
C THR A 210 13.06 1.88 -11.65
N ARG A 211 13.34 2.24 -10.39
CA ARG A 211 13.68 3.61 -9.99
C ARG A 211 15.05 4.10 -10.48
N ASN A 212 15.95 3.18 -10.86
CA ASN A 212 17.30 3.51 -11.30
C ASN A 212 17.48 3.28 -12.80
N ALA A 213 17.52 4.38 -13.56
CA ALA A 213 17.79 4.36 -15.01
C ALA A 213 19.19 3.82 -15.38
N THR A 214 20.12 3.74 -14.42
CA THR A 214 21.56 3.55 -14.70
C THR A 214 22.03 2.09 -14.62
N ILE A 215 21.34 1.20 -13.91
CA ILE A 215 21.84 -0.16 -13.65
C ILE A 215 20.70 -1.17 -13.77
N THR A 216 20.25 -1.45 -14.99
CA THR A 216 19.96 -2.83 -15.46
C THR A 216 19.45 -2.80 -16.91
N LYS A 217 19.96 -3.74 -17.72
CA LYS A 217 19.41 -4.17 -19.01
C LYS A 217 17.89 -4.09 -19.00
N PHE A 218 17.32 -3.22 -19.83
CA PHE A 218 15.99 -3.36 -20.46
C PHE A 218 14.94 -4.10 -19.61
N GLY A 219 14.71 -3.65 -18.38
CA GLY A 219 13.48 -4.00 -17.67
C GLY A 219 12.35 -3.38 -18.48
N ASN A 220 11.73 -4.16 -19.34
CA ASN A 220 10.93 -3.65 -20.46
C ASN A 220 9.64 -3.00 -19.92
N ASP A 221 9.69 -1.70 -19.60
CA ASP A 221 8.53 -0.93 -19.15
C ASP A 221 7.43 -0.81 -20.23
N SER A 222 7.67 -1.36 -21.44
CA SER A 222 6.62 -1.68 -22.40
C SER A 222 5.75 -2.83 -21.90
N ARG A 223 4.83 -2.52 -21.00
CA ARG A 223 3.96 -3.50 -20.35
C ARG A 223 2.51 -3.04 -20.24
N VAL A 224 1.65 -3.99 -19.94
CA VAL A 224 0.27 -3.76 -19.52
C VAL A 224 0.06 -4.48 -18.20
N GLU A 225 -0.50 -3.76 -17.25
CA GLU A 225 -0.86 -4.27 -15.94
C GLU A 225 -2.37 -4.51 -15.89
N VAL A 226 -2.77 -5.67 -15.39
CA VAL A 226 -4.17 -6.04 -15.22
C VAL A 226 -4.46 -6.09 -13.73
N PHE A 227 -5.38 -5.25 -13.25
CA PHE A 227 -5.77 -5.15 -11.86
C PHE A 227 -7.22 -5.56 -11.67
N LEU A 228 -7.52 -6.19 -10.54
CA LEU A 228 -8.88 -6.42 -10.09
C LEU A 228 -9.23 -5.32 -9.08
N LEU A 229 -10.27 -4.55 -9.35
CA LEU A 229 -10.72 -3.49 -8.45
C LEU A 229 -11.71 -4.06 -7.43
N ASP A 230 -11.79 -3.47 -6.24
CA ASP A 230 -12.80 -3.85 -5.26
C ASP A 230 -14.23 -3.37 -5.63
N GLU A 231 -14.35 -2.48 -6.62
CA GLU A 231 -15.62 -2.03 -7.20
C GLU A 231 -16.27 -3.16 -8.02
N THR A 232 -17.58 -3.36 -7.88
CA THR A 232 -18.32 -4.36 -8.69
C THR A 232 -19.08 -3.69 -9.83
N VAL A 233 -19.43 -4.43 -10.88
CA VAL A 233 -20.19 -3.86 -12.03
C VAL A 233 -21.57 -3.34 -11.61
N GLU A 234 -22.16 -3.90 -10.55
CA GLU A 234 -23.48 -3.55 -10.03
C GLU A 234 -23.48 -2.37 -9.05
N ASP A 235 -22.33 -1.76 -8.73
CA ASP A 235 -22.33 -0.47 -8.03
C ASP A 235 -23.16 0.53 -8.85
N PRO A 236 -24.11 1.24 -8.21
CA PRO A 236 -25.31 1.71 -8.88
C PRO A 236 -24.98 2.61 -10.08
N LYS A 237 -25.40 2.15 -11.26
CA LYS A 237 -25.66 3.02 -12.40
C LYS A 237 -26.63 4.10 -11.89
N GLY A 238 -26.23 5.37 -11.95
CA GLY A 238 -27.10 6.48 -11.54
C GLY A 238 -28.46 6.32 -12.19
N THR A 239 -29.52 6.42 -11.39
CA THR A 239 -30.91 6.22 -11.82
C THR A 239 -31.20 7.05 -13.06
N SER A 240 -31.59 6.41 -14.16
CA SER A 240 -32.14 7.07 -15.33
C SER A 240 -33.63 7.34 -15.11
N ASP A 241 -33.98 8.13 -14.11
CA ASP A 241 -35.38 8.52 -13.82
C ASP A 241 -35.56 10.03 -13.93
N SER A 242 -35.15 10.62 -15.05
CA SER A 242 -35.50 12.02 -15.39
C SER A 242 -36.32 12.19 -16.66
N ASP A 243 -36.44 11.16 -17.52
CA ASP A 243 -36.91 11.39 -18.91
C ASP A 243 -38.32 10.83 -19.21
N SER A 244 -39.17 10.60 -18.21
CA SER A 244 -40.52 10.04 -18.44
C SER A 244 -41.71 10.81 -17.88
N ASN A 245 -41.55 12.07 -17.48
CA ASN A 245 -42.69 12.86 -16.98
C ASN A 245 -42.89 14.20 -17.68
N ASP A 246 -42.81 14.22 -19.01
CA ASP A 246 -43.43 15.28 -19.82
C ASP A 246 -44.53 14.69 -20.72
N GLN A 247 -45.66 14.35 -20.11
CA GLN A 247 -46.95 14.32 -20.80
C GLN A 247 -47.87 15.31 -20.10
N SER A 248 -47.92 16.51 -20.65
CA SER A 248 -48.84 17.57 -20.25
C SER A 248 -50.28 17.19 -20.64
N PRO A 249 -51.28 17.32 -19.76
CA PRO A 249 -52.67 17.13 -20.16
C PRO A 249 -53.17 18.34 -20.94
N GLN A 250 -53.77 18.07 -22.11
CA GLN A 250 -54.51 19.05 -22.92
C GLN A 250 -55.65 19.66 -22.12
N ALA A 251 -55.77 20.99 -22.19
CA ALA A 251 -56.97 21.76 -21.87
C ALA A 251 -57.26 22.72 -23.03
#